data_AF-F3GNT5-F1
#
_entry.id   AF-F3GNT5-F1
#
_cell.length_a   1.000
_cell.length_b   1.000
_cell.length_c   1.000
_cell.angle_alpha   90.00
_cell.angle_beta   90.00
_cell.angle_gamma   90.00
#
_symmetry.space_group_name_H-M   'P 1'
#
loop_
_entity.id
_entity.type
_entity.pdbx_description
1 polymer ?
#
loop_
_entity_poly.entity_id
_entity_poly.type
_entity_poly.pdbx_seq_one_letter_code
_entity_poly.pdbx_strand_id
1 'polypeptide(L)' 'MRRYPGTSADLLIGNEAVDLVSERIDLAIRITNQLDPNVIARPLGQCDSVVCASPAYLAVHGTPSRPQELLAHNCLTYS' A
#
# COMPACT_ATOMS: atom_id res chain seq x y z
N MET A 1 -8.55 2.36 -23.22
CA MET A 1 -9.24 1.03 -23.24
C MET A 1 -9.15 0.34 -24.61
N ARG A 2 -7.96 0.10 -25.15
CA ARG A 2 -7.80 -0.49 -26.50
C ARG A 2 -8.27 -1.95 -26.61
N ARG A 3 -8.17 -2.73 -25.53
CA ARG A 3 -8.54 -4.15 -25.52
C ARG A 3 -10.03 -4.39 -25.25
N TYR A 4 -10.69 -3.47 -24.53
CA TYR A 4 -12.10 -3.54 -24.15
C TYR A 4 -12.76 -2.16 -24.31
N PRO A 5 -13.08 -1.73 -25.56
CA PRO A 5 -13.52 -0.36 -25.84
C PRO A 5 -14.93 -0.04 -25.33
N GLY A 6 -15.77 -1.04 -25.08
CA GLY A 6 -17.12 -0.86 -24.52
C GLY A 6 -17.17 -0.81 -22.99
N THR A 7 -16.03 -0.96 -22.31
CA THR A 7 -15.95 -0.90 -20.86
C THR A 7 -15.66 0.53 -20.43
N SER A 8 -16.32 1.01 -19.37
CA SER A 8 -15.92 2.21 -18.60
C SER A 8 -15.47 1.77 -17.21
N ALA A 9 -14.61 2.54 -16.57
CA ALA A 9 -14.14 2.27 -15.22
C ALA A 9 -14.07 3.58 -14.44
N ASP A 10 -14.78 3.61 -13.32
CA ASP A 10 -14.69 4.69 -12.34
C ASP A 10 -13.72 4.24 -11.24
N LEU A 11 -12.76 5.11 -10.91
CA LEU A 11 -11.69 4.77 -9.98
C LEU A 11 -11.78 5.63 -8.72
N LEU A 12 -11.93 4.96 -7.59
CA LEU A 12 -11.79 5.55 -6.27
C LEU A 12 -10.41 5.16 -5.70
N ILE A 13 -9.64 6.15 -5.25
CA ILE A 13 -8.33 5.95 -4.64
C ILE A 13 -8.39 6.44 -3.20
N GLY A 14 -8.13 5.55 -2.25
CA GLY A 14 -8.09 5.83 -0.83
C GLY A 14 -7.40 4.71 -0.06
N ASN A 15 -7.03 5.00 1.18
CA ASN A 15 -6.37 4.04 2.07
C ASN A 15 -7.34 3.31 3.01
N GLU A 16 -8.61 3.71 3.02
CA GLU A 16 -9.61 3.14 3.92
C GLU A 16 -10.12 1.78 3.44
N ALA A 17 -10.48 0.94 4.41
CA ALA A 17 -11.19 -0.28 4.13
C ALA A 17 -12.64 0.07 3.74
N VAL A 18 -12.95 -0.03 2.45
CA VAL A 18 -14.31 0.16 1.93
C VAL A 18 -15.12 -1.15 2.01
N ASP A 19 -16.40 -1.02 2.34
CA ASP A 19 -17.35 -2.11 2.17
C ASP A 19 -17.90 -2.07 0.74
N LEU A 20 -17.48 -3.05 -0.05
CA LEU A 20 -17.82 -3.18 -1.46
C LEU A 20 -19.33 -3.13 -1.72
N VAL A 21 -20.13 -3.70 -0.81
CA VAL A 21 -21.57 -3.83 -0.99
C VAL A 21 -22.25 -2.49 -0.74
N SER A 22 -21.99 -1.86 0.40
CA SER A 22 -22.64 -0.60 0.77
C SER A 22 -22.18 0.56 -0.13
N GLU A 23 -20.92 0.55 -0.58
CA GLU A 23 -20.37 1.59 -1.46
C GLU A 23 -20.59 1.33 -2.96
N ARG A 24 -21.25 0.22 -3.34
CA ARG A 24 -21.51 -0.18 -4.73
C ARG A 24 -20.25 -0.28 -5.57
N ILE A 25 -19.20 -0.87 -5.00
CA ILE A 25 -17.92 -1.11 -5.66
C ILE A 25 -17.88 -2.56 -6.14
N ASP A 26 -17.72 -2.75 -7.45
CA ASP A 26 -17.66 -4.08 -8.05
C ASP A 26 -16.33 -4.82 -7.77
N LEU A 27 -15.24 -4.07 -7.62
CA LEU A 27 -13.88 -4.59 -7.41
C LEU A 27 -13.04 -3.64 -6.56
N ALA A 28 -12.41 -4.16 -5.50
CA ALA A 28 -11.31 -3.47 -4.82
C ALA A 28 -9.98 -4.20 -5.03
N ILE A 29 -8.92 -3.41 -5.22
CA ILE A 29 -7.54 -3.87 -5.20
C ILE A 29 -6.94 -3.40 -3.87
N ARG A 30 -6.53 -4.34 -3.01
CA ARG A 30 -6.06 -4.05 -1.66
C ARG A 30 -4.78 -4.80 -1.35
N ILE A 31 -3.87 -4.13 -0.65
CA ILE A 31 -2.78 -4.78 0.08
C ILE A 31 -3.33 -5.06 1.48
N THR A 32 -3.43 -6.33 1.85
CA THR A 32 -3.93 -6.72 3.17
C THR A 32 -3.32 -8.04 3.62
N ASN A 33 -3.11 -8.16 4.94
CA ASN A 33 -2.73 -9.41 5.59
C ASN A 33 -3.96 -10.19 6.09
N GLN A 34 -5.14 -9.57 6.06
CA GLN A 34 -6.40 -10.16 6.53
C GLN A 34 -7.51 -9.90 5.50
N LEU A 35 -8.17 -10.98 5.10
CA LEU A 35 -9.32 -10.92 4.20
C LEU A 35 -10.60 -10.97 5.04
N ASP A 36 -11.60 -10.20 4.64
CA ASP A 36 -12.96 -10.36 5.18
C ASP A 36 -13.48 -11.75 4.78
N PRO A 37 -14.04 -12.55 5.71
CA PRO A 37 -14.55 -13.88 5.39
C PRO A 37 -15.69 -13.86 4.35
N ASN A 38 -16.36 -12.71 4.17
CA ASN A 38 -17.47 -12.55 3.24
C ASN A 38 -17.06 -12.12 1.83
N VAL A 39 -15.75 -11.97 1.54
CA VAL A 39 -15.26 -11.60 0.21
C VAL A 39 -14.60 -12.76 -0.52
N ILE A 40 -14.87 -12.87 -1.82
CA ILE A 40 -14.09 -13.73 -2.72
C ILE A 40 -12.86 -12.94 -3.16
N ALA A 41 -11.67 -13.40 -2.76
CA ALA A 41 -10.41 -12.75 -3.10
C ALA A 41 -9.59 -13.56 -4.10
N ARG A 42 -8.85 -12.86 -4.97
CA ARG A 42 -7.83 -13.46 -5.84
C ARG A 42 -6.48 -12.80 -5.56
N PRO A 43 -5.42 -13.57 -5.23
CA PRO A 43 -4.09 -13.00 -5.06
C PRO A 43 -3.59 -12.41 -6.39
N LEU A 44 -3.03 -11.21 -6.34
CA LEU A 44 -2.39 -10.55 -7.49
C LEU A 44 -0.85 -10.56 -7.38
N GLY A 45 -0.32 -10.56 -6.16
CA GLY A 45 1.11 -10.57 -5.87
C GLY A 45 1.38 -10.32 -4.40
N GLN A 46 2.67 -10.32 -4.03
CA GLN A 46 3.16 -9.89 -2.72
C GLN A 46 3.67 -8.45 -2.81
N CYS A 47 3.50 -7.69 -1.73
CA CYS A 47 3.99 -6.33 -1.60
C CYS A 47 4.84 -6.23 -0.33
N ASP A 48 6.15 -6.17 -0.50
CA ASP A 48 7.10 -6.13 0.60
C ASP A 48 7.33 -4.69 1.07
N SER A 49 7.14 -4.45 2.37
CA SER A 49 7.53 -3.19 3.00
C SER A 49 9.03 -3.18 3.28
N VAL A 50 9.73 -2.16 2.79
CA VAL A 50 11.17 -1.98 3.03
C VAL A 50 11.44 -0.65 3.71
N VAL A 51 12.39 -0.64 4.64
CA VAL A 51 12.93 0.61 5.19
C VAL A 51 13.94 1.14 4.19
N CYS A 52 13.75 2.38 3.76
CA CYS A 52 14.63 3.03 2.82
C CYS A 52 14.88 4.49 3.20
N ALA A 53 15.97 5.03 2.68
CA ALA A 53 16.33 6.42 2.83
C ALA A 53 17.06 6.87 1.56
N SER A 54 17.04 8.17 1.28
CA SER A 54 17.82 8.70 0.16
C SER A 54 19.32 8.55 0.44
N PRO A 55 20.16 8.30 -0.58
CA PRO A 55 21.61 8.23 -0.39
C PRO A 55 22.19 9.50 0.26
N ALA A 56 21.64 10.66 -0.09
CA ALA A 56 22.07 11.95 0.45
C ALA A 56 21.82 12.06 1.96
N TYR A 57 20.68 11.55 2.46
CA TYR A 57 20.38 11.53 3.89
C TYR A 57 21.37 10.63 4.65
N LEU A 58 21.63 9.43 4.13
CA LEU A 58 22.54 8.47 4.76
C LEU A 58 24.00 8.96 4.78
N ALA A 59 24.43 9.75 3.78
CA ALA A 59 25.77 10.33 3.75
C ALA A 59 26.00 11.34 4.89
N VAL A 60 24.95 12.05 5.32
CA VAL A 60 25.03 13.07 6.39
C VAL A 60 24.76 12.46 7.76
N HIS A 61 23.80 11.54 7.85
CA HIS A 61 23.30 11.00 9.13
C HIS A 61 23.82 9.60 9.47
N GLY A 62 24.56 8.95 8.55
CA GLY A 62 25.00 7.58 8.69
C GLY A 62 23.90 6.57 8.32
N THR A 63 24.32 5.30 8.13
CA THR A 63 23.41 4.18 7.87
C THR A 63 23.17 3.40 9.16
N PRO A 64 21.90 3.27 9.61
CA PRO A 64 21.59 2.51 10.81
C PRO A 64 21.88 1.02 10.60
N SER A 65 22.60 0.41 11.53
CA SER A 65 22.93 -1.01 11.55
C SER A 65 21.97 -1.84 12.39
N ARG A 66 21.21 -1.17 13.28
CA ARG A 66 20.23 -1.79 14.17
C ARG A 66 18.94 -0.97 14.24
N PRO A 67 17.76 -1.61 14.41
CA PRO A 67 16.48 -0.89 14.47
C PRO A 67 16.41 0.21 15.53
N GLN A 68 17.07 0.05 16.68
CA GLN A 68 17.07 1.03 17.76
C GLN A 68 17.71 2.36 17.35
N GLU A 69 18.62 2.35 16.38
CA GLU A 69 19.28 3.55 15.88
C GLU A 69 18.31 4.46 15.11
N LEU A 70 17.19 3.93 14.61
CA LEU A 70 16.13 4.70 13.94
C LEU A 70 15.51 5.77 14.85
N LEU A 71 15.58 5.61 16.18
CA LEU A 71 15.13 6.62 17.15
C LEU A 71 15.90 7.95 17.03
N ALA A 72 17.13 7.90 16.50
CA ALA A 72 17.95 9.08 16.25
C ALA A 72 17.83 9.62 14.82
N HIS A 73 16.98 9.01 13.98
CA HIS A 73 16.76 9.41 12.59
C HIS A 73 15.37 10.03 12.40
N ASN A 74 15.27 10.95 11.43
CA ASN A 74 14.00 11.51 11.00
C ASN A 74 13.19 10.47 10.22
N CYS A 75 12.37 9.67 10.93
CA CYS A 75 11.54 8.64 10.35
C CYS A 75 10.23 9.23 9.81
N LEU A 76 9.93 8.98 8.54
CA LEU A 76 8.65 9.33 7.92
C LEU A 76 7.66 8.20 8.17
N THR A 77 6.65 8.45 9.00
CA THR A 77 5.63 7.46 9.37
C THR A 77 4.23 7.98 9.02
N TYR A 78 3.26 7.07 8.89
CA TYR A 78 1.85 7.45 8.88
C TYR A 78 1.46 7.96 10.27
N SER A 79 0.74 9.07 10.31
CA SER A 79 0.13 9.67 11.52
C SER A 79 -1.38 9.61 11.41
#